data_AF-A0A1Y6MIL4-F1
#
_entry.id   AF-A0A1Y6MIL4-F1
#
_cell.length_a   1.000
_cell.length_b   1.000
_cell.length_c   1.000
_cell.angle_alpha   90.00
_cell.angle_beta   90.00
_cell.angle_gamma   90.00
#
_symmetry.space_group_name_H-M   'P 1'
#
loop_
_entity.id
_entity.type
_entity.pdbx_description
1 polymer ?
#
loop_
_entity_poly.entity_id
_entity_poly.type
_entity_poly.pdbx_seq_one_letter_code
_entity_poly.pdbx_strand_id
1 'polypeptide(L)'
;MYTNVITSSVASKCTHQSTTQQNFLQFIDEHIHLHNDAGFFSTLVNARMETINDLMPYQTDNLYQCITSDYAQSINGTVPLGSLAPYYIEIEKQAITLFGNILCCWAEYEYYRVIQRVIRQPLIKNNALQRVDNKENITEVVAQVENDTRLFITPYSELPMTLGNAVALKTIACIIQKKNCYELLYFMALPIHGEYAIHYHYKNTDLFPTLIATSQF
;
A
#
# COMPACT_ATOMS: atom_id res chain seq x y z
N MET A 1 -17.92 25.60 36.60
CA MET A 1 -18.18 25.54 35.14
C MET A 1 -17.91 24.12 34.68
N TYR A 2 -18.97 23.36 34.40
CA TYR A 2 -18.88 22.06 33.74
C TYR A 2 -18.91 22.27 32.23
N THR A 3 -18.02 21.61 31.49
CA THR A 3 -18.32 20.94 30.22
C THR A 3 -17.10 20.13 29.78
N ASN A 4 -17.20 18.81 29.94
CA ASN A 4 -16.48 17.84 29.12
C ASN A 4 -17.05 17.90 27.70
N VAL A 5 -16.19 17.84 26.67
CA VAL A 5 -16.42 16.97 25.49
C VAL A 5 -15.05 16.52 24.97
N ILE A 6 -14.73 15.25 25.22
CA ILE A 6 -13.84 14.48 24.35
C ILE A 6 -14.69 14.10 23.14
N THR A 7 -14.28 14.47 21.94
CA THR A 7 -14.62 13.72 20.74
C THR A 7 -13.35 13.48 19.93
N SER A 8 -12.90 12.24 20.07
CA SER A 8 -12.12 11.50 19.08
C SER A 8 -12.72 11.65 17.69
N SER A 9 -11.91 11.99 16.69
CA SER A 9 -12.16 11.58 15.31
C SER A 9 -10.92 10.85 14.79
N VAL A 10 -10.84 9.57 15.11
CA VAL A 10 -10.11 8.61 14.29
C VAL A 10 -10.93 8.47 13.01
N ALA A 11 -10.74 9.41 12.08
CA ALA A 11 -11.30 9.30 10.75
C ALA A 11 -10.46 8.29 9.97
N SER A 12 -10.97 7.07 9.92
CA SER A 12 -10.66 6.06 8.92
C SER A 12 -10.87 6.64 7.51
N LYS A 13 -9.82 7.18 6.89
CA LYS A 13 -9.80 7.40 5.44
C LYS A 13 -9.52 6.07 4.75
N CYS A 14 -10.56 5.28 4.55
CA CYS A 14 -10.59 4.35 3.42
C CYS A 14 -10.98 5.22 2.22
N THR A 15 -9.98 5.69 1.46
CA THR A 15 -10.13 6.74 0.46
C THR A 15 -10.81 6.17 -0.79
N HIS A 16 -11.99 6.70 -1.15
CA HIS A 16 -12.50 6.61 -2.51
C HIS A 16 -11.50 7.31 -3.44
N GLN A 17 -10.60 6.55 -4.07
CA GLN A 17 -9.75 7.07 -5.15
C GLN A 17 -10.65 7.61 -6.27
N SER A 18 -10.33 8.79 -6.79
CA SER A 18 -11.03 9.33 -7.96
C SER A 18 -10.80 8.44 -9.18
N THR A 19 -11.74 8.43 -10.12
CA THR A 19 -11.58 7.73 -11.41
C THR A 19 -10.29 8.12 -12.11
N THR A 20 -9.87 9.38 -12.01
CA THR A 20 -8.61 9.88 -12.58
C THR A 20 -7.39 9.22 -11.94
N GLN A 21 -7.35 9.09 -10.62
CA GLN A 21 -6.27 8.38 -9.92
C GLN A 21 -6.21 6.91 -10.35
N GLN A 22 -7.35 6.23 -10.44
CA GLN A 22 -7.40 4.83 -10.88
C GLN A 22 -6.91 4.65 -12.32
N ASN A 23 -7.33 5.51 -13.24
CA ASN A 23 -6.88 5.48 -14.63
C ASN A 23 -5.36 5.68 -14.73
N PHE A 24 -4.80 6.57 -13.92
CA PHE A 24 -3.36 6.80 -13.89
C PHE A 24 -2.59 5.60 -13.35
N LEU A 25 -3.07 4.96 -12.27
CA LEU A 25 -2.47 3.74 -11.74
C LEU A 25 -2.52 2.59 -12.75
N GLN A 26 -3.64 2.45 -13.48
CA GLN A 26 -3.77 1.48 -14.56
C GLN A 26 -2.78 1.77 -15.71
N PHE A 27 -2.66 3.03 -16.14
CA PHE A 27 -1.70 3.43 -17.17
C PHE A 27 -0.26 3.08 -16.78
N ILE A 28 0.14 3.35 -15.54
CA ILE A 28 1.46 2.94 -15.02
C ILE A 28 1.60 1.41 -15.04
N ASP A 29 0.58 0.67 -14.60
CA ASP A 29 0.61 -0.79 -14.60
C ASP A 29 0.85 -1.35 -16.00
N GLU A 30 0.10 -0.85 -16.99
CA GLU A 30 0.24 -1.25 -18.39
C GLU A 30 1.63 -0.91 -18.94
N HIS A 31 2.16 0.27 -18.62
CA HIS A 31 3.50 0.68 -19.01
C HIS A 31 4.58 -0.24 -18.44
N ILE A 32 4.52 -0.56 -17.14
CA ILE A 32 5.44 -1.46 -16.46
C ILE A 32 5.43 -2.85 -17.08
N HIS A 33 4.24 -3.39 -17.38
CA HIS A 33 4.11 -4.71 -17.99
C HIS A 33 4.63 -4.72 -19.43
N LEU A 34 4.32 -3.70 -20.24
CA LEU A 34 4.74 -3.61 -21.63
C LEU A 34 6.27 -3.57 -21.78
N HIS A 35 6.95 -2.88 -20.86
CA HIS A 35 8.41 -2.68 -20.91
C HIS A 35 9.18 -3.62 -19.98
N ASN A 36 8.50 -4.50 -19.23
CA ASN A 36 9.09 -5.36 -18.22
C ASN A 36 9.91 -4.57 -17.16
N ASP A 37 9.43 -3.37 -16.78
CA ASP A 37 10.11 -2.47 -15.86
C ASP A 37 9.60 -2.64 -14.42
N ALA A 38 9.89 -3.80 -13.82
CA ALA A 38 9.51 -4.08 -12.44
C ALA A 38 10.12 -3.09 -11.42
N GLY A 39 11.18 -2.39 -11.80
CA GLY A 39 11.89 -1.40 -10.97
C GLY A 39 11.43 0.04 -11.20
N PHE A 40 10.36 0.28 -11.97
CA PHE A 40 9.96 1.62 -12.42
C PHE A 40 9.97 2.69 -11.33
N PHE A 41 9.26 2.45 -10.22
CA PHE A 41 9.18 3.42 -9.13
C PHE A 41 10.50 3.56 -8.38
N SER A 42 11.21 2.46 -8.12
CA SER A 42 12.53 2.54 -7.48
C SER A 42 13.52 3.34 -8.34
N THR A 43 13.50 3.17 -9.66
CA THR A 43 14.32 3.94 -10.60
C THR A 43 13.97 5.42 -10.54
N LEU A 44 12.67 5.76 -10.59
CA LEU A 44 12.20 7.15 -10.51
C LEU A 44 12.59 7.82 -9.19
N VAL A 45 12.35 7.14 -8.07
CA VAL A 45 12.65 7.67 -6.73
C VAL A 45 14.15 7.83 -6.54
N ASN A 46 14.96 6.84 -6.92
CA ASN A 46 16.42 6.92 -6.80
C ASN A 46 17.00 8.07 -7.63
N ALA A 47 16.57 8.22 -8.89
CA ALA A 47 17.03 9.32 -9.73
C ALA A 47 16.66 10.69 -9.13
N ARG A 48 15.49 10.81 -8.50
CA ARG A 48 15.11 12.04 -7.80
C ARG A 48 15.96 12.26 -6.55
N MET A 49 16.22 11.22 -5.76
CA MET A 49 17.11 11.31 -4.59
C MET A 49 18.52 11.74 -4.97
N GLU A 50 19.08 11.17 -6.04
CA GLU A 50 20.38 11.59 -6.60
C GLU A 50 20.35 13.08 -6.97
N THR A 51 19.31 13.51 -7.70
CA THR A 51 19.15 14.92 -8.08
C THR A 51 19.04 15.85 -6.86
N ILE A 52 18.32 15.44 -5.82
CA ILE A 52 18.22 16.21 -4.57
C ILE A 52 19.60 16.29 -3.91
N ASN A 53 20.28 15.16 -3.75
CA ASN A 53 21.57 15.07 -3.06
C ASN A 53 22.69 15.84 -3.78
N ASP A 54 22.70 15.82 -5.11
CA ASP A 54 23.68 16.55 -5.92
C ASP A 54 23.54 18.07 -5.77
N LEU A 55 22.30 18.55 -5.66
CA LEU A 55 22.02 19.98 -5.58
C LEU A 55 22.01 20.51 -4.13
N MET A 56 21.62 19.66 -3.18
CA MET A 56 21.60 19.98 -1.75
C MET A 56 21.86 18.68 -0.95
N PRO A 57 23.11 18.41 -0.54
CA PRO A 57 23.44 17.26 0.28
C PRO A 57 22.71 17.32 1.62
N TYR A 58 21.53 16.70 1.68
CA TYR A 58 20.67 16.68 2.86
C TYR A 58 20.77 15.32 3.53
N GLN A 59 21.18 15.30 4.80
CA GLN A 59 21.36 14.07 5.56
C GLN A 59 20.07 13.71 6.29
N THR A 60 19.22 12.88 5.68
CA THR A 60 18.17 12.16 6.37
C THR A 60 18.09 10.74 5.83
N ASP A 61 17.95 9.77 6.74
CA ASP A 61 17.65 8.38 6.38
C ASP A 61 16.15 8.19 6.12
N ASN A 62 15.31 9.20 6.41
CA ASN A 62 13.89 9.15 6.16
C ASN A 62 13.55 9.66 4.75
N LEU A 63 13.18 8.72 3.89
CA LEU A 63 12.85 8.94 2.48
C LEU A 63 11.72 9.95 2.30
N TYR A 64 10.69 9.89 3.16
CA TYR A 64 9.58 10.83 3.10
C TYR A 64 10.05 12.26 3.35
N GLN A 65 10.81 12.49 4.43
CA GLN A 65 11.39 13.81 4.73
C GLN A 65 12.30 14.33 3.62
N CYS A 66 13.09 13.45 3.00
CA CYS A 66 13.94 13.82 1.86
C CYS A 66 13.09 14.36 0.71
N ILE A 67 12.13 13.57 0.23
CA ILE A 67 11.28 13.90 -0.93
C ILE A 67 10.32 15.06 -0.66
N THR A 68 9.88 15.26 0.58
CA THR A 68 8.91 16.31 0.94
C THR A 68 9.53 17.54 1.59
N SER A 69 10.87 17.65 1.65
CA SER A 69 11.52 18.87 2.12
C SER A 69 11.15 20.07 1.24
N ASP A 70 11.15 21.28 1.78
CA ASP A 70 10.81 22.51 1.03
C ASP A 70 11.65 22.65 -0.24
N TYR A 71 12.93 22.27 -0.15
CA TYR A 71 13.83 22.25 -1.29
C TYR A 71 13.43 21.20 -2.33
N ALA A 72 13.23 19.94 -1.92
CA ALA A 72 12.81 18.88 -2.84
C ALA A 72 11.49 19.22 -3.53
N GLN A 73 10.51 19.76 -2.80
CA GLN A 73 9.24 20.22 -3.38
C GLN A 73 9.42 21.28 -4.47
N SER A 74 10.43 22.15 -4.36
CA SER A 74 10.72 23.17 -5.39
C SER A 74 11.28 22.60 -6.70
N ILE A 75 11.82 21.38 -6.68
CA ILE A 75 12.45 20.75 -7.85
C ILE A 75 11.71 19.51 -8.37
N ASN A 76 10.93 18.82 -7.53
CA ASN A 76 10.14 17.65 -7.91
C ASN A 76 9.20 17.99 -9.08
N GLY A 77 9.22 17.17 -10.13
CA GLY A 77 8.40 17.39 -11.33
C GLY A 77 8.80 18.60 -12.18
N THR A 78 9.86 19.33 -11.82
CA THR A 78 10.31 20.54 -12.51
C THR A 78 11.71 20.37 -13.08
N VAL A 79 12.66 19.92 -12.26
CA VAL A 79 14.04 19.67 -12.67
C VAL A 79 14.15 18.32 -13.37
N PRO A 80 14.70 18.24 -14.60
CA PRO A 80 14.89 16.99 -15.32
C PRO A 80 15.69 15.94 -14.53
N LEU A 81 15.32 14.67 -14.70
CA LEU A 81 16.05 13.52 -14.15
C LEU A 81 17.11 13.11 -15.18
N GLY A 82 18.33 13.64 -15.05
CA GLY A 82 19.35 13.61 -16.11
C GLY A 82 19.74 12.21 -16.63
N SER A 83 19.56 11.16 -15.82
CA SER A 83 19.83 9.76 -16.16
C SER A 83 18.64 9.03 -16.79
N LEU A 84 17.46 9.64 -16.83
CA LEU A 84 16.21 9.00 -17.22
C LEU A 84 15.56 9.63 -18.46
N ALA A 85 14.74 8.82 -19.14
CA ALA A 85 13.98 9.29 -20.29
C ALA A 85 12.96 10.38 -19.89
N PRO A 86 12.63 11.33 -20.78
CA PRO A 86 11.76 12.47 -20.46
C PRO A 86 10.36 12.11 -19.96
N TYR A 87 9.84 10.92 -20.23
CA TYR A 87 8.52 10.54 -19.72
C TYR A 87 8.49 10.37 -18.20
N TYR A 88 9.62 10.07 -17.54
CA TYR A 88 9.67 9.92 -16.08
C TYR A 88 9.30 11.21 -15.35
N ILE A 89 9.69 12.38 -15.87
CA ILE A 89 9.30 13.65 -15.27
C ILE A 89 7.81 13.96 -15.47
N GLU A 90 7.21 13.54 -16.59
CA GLU A 90 5.77 13.67 -16.82
C GLU A 90 4.95 12.76 -15.90
N ILE A 91 5.47 11.57 -15.61
CA ILE A 91 4.89 10.68 -14.58
C ILE A 91 5.02 11.30 -13.20
N GLU A 92 6.19 11.84 -12.84
CA GLU A 92 6.41 12.51 -11.56
C GLU A 92 5.45 13.69 -11.35
N LYS A 93 5.25 14.54 -12.36
CA LYS A 93 4.29 15.65 -12.31
C LYS A 93 2.87 15.17 -12.03
N GLN A 94 2.44 14.11 -12.73
CA GLN A 94 1.11 13.53 -12.51
C GLN A 94 1.00 12.88 -11.13
N ALA A 95 2.04 12.18 -10.67
CA ALA A 95 2.10 11.60 -9.33
C ALA A 95 1.95 12.68 -8.23
N ILE A 96 2.64 13.81 -8.37
CA ILE A 96 2.52 14.96 -7.46
C ILE A 96 1.10 15.55 -7.52
N THR A 97 0.57 15.77 -8.71
CA THR A 97 -0.76 16.38 -8.91
C THR A 97 -1.88 15.51 -8.32
N LEU A 98 -1.78 14.19 -8.50
CA LEU A 98 -2.83 13.24 -8.12
C LEU A 98 -2.68 12.69 -6.70
N PHE A 99 -1.46 12.59 -6.17
CA PHE A 99 -1.18 11.90 -4.90
C PHE A 99 -0.32 12.74 -3.93
N GLY A 100 0.05 13.96 -4.31
CA GLY A 100 0.85 14.88 -3.51
C GLY A 100 2.36 14.69 -3.65
N ASN A 101 2.85 13.47 -3.86
CA ASN A 101 4.25 13.18 -4.18
C ASN A 101 4.41 11.77 -4.79
N ILE A 102 5.62 11.47 -5.28
CA ILE A 102 5.96 10.19 -5.92
C ILE A 102 5.86 8.98 -4.97
N LEU A 103 6.15 9.15 -3.68
CA LEU A 103 6.11 8.06 -2.70
C LEU A 103 4.67 7.66 -2.37
N CYS A 104 3.79 8.64 -2.19
CA CYS A 104 2.35 8.41 -2.05
C CYS A 104 1.79 7.69 -3.28
N CYS A 105 2.18 8.12 -4.48
CA CYS A 105 1.78 7.47 -5.72
C CYS A 105 2.27 6.00 -5.78
N TRP A 106 3.52 5.73 -5.40
CA TRP A 106 4.05 4.37 -5.36
C TRP A 106 3.29 3.50 -4.34
N ALA A 107 3.02 4.00 -3.13
CA ALA A 107 2.23 3.26 -2.14
C ALA A 107 0.82 2.93 -2.65
N GLU A 108 0.15 3.88 -3.30
CA GLU A 108 -1.16 3.66 -3.93
C GLU A 108 -1.08 2.68 -5.11
N TYR A 109 0.02 2.67 -5.86
CA TYR A 109 0.27 1.68 -6.91
C TYR A 109 0.44 0.27 -6.35
N GLU A 110 1.21 0.09 -5.26
CA GLU A 110 1.34 -1.22 -4.62
C GLU A 110 -0.01 -1.69 -4.05
N TYR A 111 -0.80 -0.77 -3.49
CA TYR A 111 -2.16 -1.06 -3.06
C TYR A 111 -3.01 -1.55 -4.24
N TYR A 112 -3.00 -0.80 -5.34
CA TYR A 112 -3.69 -1.14 -6.59
C TYR A 112 -3.29 -2.52 -7.10
N ARG A 113 -1.98 -2.85 -7.12
CA ARG A 113 -1.50 -4.16 -7.57
C ARG A 113 -2.05 -5.30 -6.74
N VAL A 114 -2.09 -5.15 -5.41
CA VAL A 114 -2.67 -6.19 -4.53
C VAL A 114 -4.15 -6.40 -4.87
N ILE A 115 -4.92 -5.32 -5.05
CA ILE A 115 -6.33 -5.41 -5.45
C ILE A 115 -6.49 -6.07 -6.83
N GLN A 116 -5.66 -5.71 -7.81
CA GLN A 116 -5.71 -6.32 -9.14
C GLN A 116 -5.42 -7.82 -9.12
N ARG A 117 -4.47 -8.29 -8.28
CA ARG A 117 -4.22 -9.73 -8.11
C ARG A 117 -5.47 -10.45 -7.61
N VAL A 118 -6.14 -9.87 -6.60
CA VAL A 118 -7.38 -10.44 -6.03
C VAL A 118 -8.50 -10.47 -7.08
N ILE A 119 -8.64 -9.42 -7.90
CA ILE A 119 -9.66 -9.36 -8.96
C ILE A 119 -9.37 -10.36 -10.10
N ARG A 120 -8.12 -10.46 -10.55
CA ARG A 120 -7.72 -11.32 -11.69
C ARG A 120 -7.70 -12.81 -11.33
N GLN A 121 -7.49 -13.14 -10.06
CA GLN A 121 -7.46 -14.52 -9.55
C GLN A 121 -8.52 -14.70 -8.45
N PRO A 122 -9.82 -14.66 -8.78
CA PRO A 122 -10.86 -14.86 -7.79
C PRO A 122 -10.82 -16.31 -7.28
N LEU A 123 -10.30 -16.50 -6.06
CA LEU A 123 -10.07 -17.80 -5.41
C LEU A 123 -11.36 -18.51 -4.97
N ILE A 124 -12.53 -18.05 -5.44
CA ILE A 124 -13.86 -18.51 -5.04
C ILE A 124 -14.16 -19.95 -5.53
N LYS A 125 -13.43 -20.44 -6.54
CA LYS A 125 -13.77 -21.73 -7.20
C LYS A 125 -13.45 -22.99 -6.39
N ASN A 126 -12.49 -22.95 -5.45
CA ASN A 126 -12.01 -24.18 -4.78
C ASN A 126 -12.06 -24.15 -3.24
N ASN A 127 -12.43 -23.02 -2.62
CA ASN A 127 -12.50 -22.95 -1.17
C ASN A 127 -13.86 -23.45 -0.70
N ALA A 128 -13.87 -24.61 -0.02
CA ALA A 128 -15.06 -25.11 0.65
C ALA A 128 -15.57 -24.03 1.62
N LEU A 129 -16.79 -23.56 1.38
CA LEU A 129 -17.45 -22.57 2.22
C LEU A 129 -17.56 -23.10 3.65
N GLN A 130 -16.70 -22.63 4.53
CA GLN A 130 -16.80 -22.96 5.95
C GLN A 130 -17.83 -22.04 6.59
N ARG A 131 -19.08 -22.50 6.62
CA ARG A 131 -20.09 -21.89 7.47
C ARG A 131 -19.75 -22.24 8.91
N VAL A 132 -19.03 -21.38 9.59
CA VAL A 132 -18.78 -21.49 11.03
C VAL A 132 -20.01 -20.97 11.75
N ASP A 133 -20.74 -21.86 12.43
CA ASP A 133 -22.02 -21.55 13.10
C ASP A 133 -21.85 -20.78 14.42
N ASN A 134 -20.61 -20.39 14.77
CA ASN A 134 -20.28 -19.73 16.01
C ASN A 134 -19.68 -18.33 15.78
N LYS A 135 -20.23 -17.34 16.50
CA LYS A 135 -19.69 -15.97 16.65
C LYS A 135 -18.44 -15.97 17.52
N GLU A 136 -17.39 -16.63 17.06
CA GLU A 136 -16.14 -16.69 17.80
C GLU A 136 -15.14 -15.68 17.24
N ASN A 137 -14.65 -14.83 18.13
CA ASN A 137 -13.42 -14.10 17.90
C ASN A 137 -12.28 -15.10 18.05
N ILE A 138 -11.49 -15.28 17.00
CA ILE A 138 -10.41 -16.26 16.95
C ILE A 138 -9.08 -15.51 16.94
N THR A 139 -8.15 -16.00 17.77
CA THR A 139 -6.75 -15.57 17.76
C THR A 139 -5.88 -16.80 17.59
N GLU A 140 -4.99 -16.77 16.61
CA GLU A 140 -4.06 -17.86 16.34
C GLU A 140 -2.75 -17.34 15.76
N VAL A 141 -1.75 -18.22 15.71
CA VAL A 141 -0.46 -17.95 15.09
C VAL A 141 -0.37 -18.73 13.78
N VAL A 142 -0.05 -18.04 12.69
CA VAL A 142 0.14 -18.62 11.36
C VAL A 142 1.62 -18.49 10.99
N ALA A 143 2.32 -19.61 10.89
CA ALA A 143 3.78 -19.65 10.71
C ALA A 143 4.27 -19.14 9.34
N GLN A 144 3.47 -19.31 8.29
CA GLN A 144 3.81 -18.91 6.91
C GLN A 144 2.58 -18.33 6.22
N VAL A 145 2.36 -17.03 6.41
CA VAL A 145 1.17 -16.34 5.89
C VAL A 145 1.12 -16.28 4.36
N GLU A 146 2.26 -16.42 3.69
CA GLU A 146 2.38 -16.54 2.24
C GLU A 146 1.72 -17.82 1.70
N ASN A 147 1.66 -18.88 2.52
CA ASN A 147 1.12 -20.19 2.15
C ASN A 147 -0.32 -20.38 2.63
N ASP A 148 -0.89 -19.42 3.37
CA ASP A 148 -2.25 -19.50 3.87
C ASP A 148 -3.26 -19.19 2.76
N THR A 149 -4.02 -20.22 2.37
CA THR A 149 -5.00 -20.15 1.28
C THR A 149 -6.39 -19.70 1.74
N ARG A 150 -6.60 -19.49 3.05
CA ARG A 150 -7.89 -19.02 3.58
C ARG A 150 -8.13 -17.58 3.14
N LEU A 151 -9.40 -17.27 2.89
CA LEU A 151 -9.79 -15.95 2.41
C LEU A 151 -10.38 -15.14 3.55
N PHE A 152 -9.95 -13.89 3.63
CA PHE A 152 -10.36 -12.92 4.62
C PHE A 152 -10.89 -11.67 3.93
N ILE A 153 -11.91 -11.07 4.52
CA ILE A 153 -12.28 -9.68 4.24
C ILE A 153 -11.48 -8.79 5.19
N THR A 154 -11.12 -7.58 4.77
CA THR A 154 -10.36 -6.64 5.59
C THR A 154 -11.07 -5.30 5.71
N PRO A 155 -10.73 -4.45 6.70
CA PRO A 155 -11.22 -3.07 6.75
C PRO A 155 -10.77 -2.21 5.56
N TYR A 156 -9.79 -2.67 4.79
CA TYR A 156 -9.21 -1.96 3.65
C TYR A 156 -9.89 -2.34 2.33
N SER A 157 -10.48 -3.53 2.24
CA SER A 157 -11.15 -4.00 1.03
C SER A 157 -12.22 -5.04 1.36
N GLU A 158 -13.37 -4.89 0.71
CA GLU A 158 -14.49 -5.83 0.77
C GLU A 158 -14.26 -7.10 -0.07
N LEU A 159 -13.18 -7.14 -0.87
CA LEU A 159 -12.84 -8.31 -1.66
C LEU A 159 -12.22 -9.41 -0.77
N PRO A 160 -12.70 -10.66 -0.83
CA PRO A 160 -12.07 -11.78 -0.14
C PRO A 160 -10.66 -12.03 -0.69
N MET A 161 -9.67 -12.10 0.18
CA MET A 161 -8.26 -12.27 -0.21
C MET A 161 -7.49 -13.17 0.74
N THR A 162 -6.43 -13.80 0.25
CA THR A 162 -5.48 -14.58 1.06
C THR A 162 -4.90 -13.75 2.20
N LEU A 163 -4.46 -14.40 3.27
CA LEU A 163 -3.83 -13.71 4.40
C LEU A 163 -2.62 -12.86 3.98
N GLY A 164 -1.75 -13.36 3.10
CA GLY A 164 -0.60 -12.59 2.59
C GLY A 164 -1.00 -11.25 1.94
N ASN A 165 -2.02 -11.26 1.06
CA ASN A 165 -2.56 -10.02 0.47
C ASN A 165 -3.19 -9.10 1.52
N ALA A 166 -3.90 -9.65 2.51
CA ALA A 166 -4.47 -8.85 3.60
C ALA A 166 -3.39 -8.16 4.46
N VAL A 167 -2.31 -8.86 4.75
CA VAL A 167 -1.14 -8.31 5.45
C VAL A 167 -0.45 -7.24 4.60
N ALA A 168 -0.33 -7.44 3.29
CA ALA A 168 0.23 -6.45 2.38
C ALA A 168 -0.58 -5.14 2.41
N LEU A 169 -1.91 -5.21 2.23
CA LEU A 169 -2.78 -4.03 2.26
C LEU A 169 -2.68 -3.29 3.60
N LYS A 170 -2.70 -4.05 4.71
CA LYS A 170 -2.54 -3.45 6.03
C LYS A 170 -1.20 -2.75 6.18
N THR A 171 -0.11 -3.37 5.74
CA THR A 171 1.23 -2.76 5.81
C THR A 171 1.29 -1.46 5.04
N ILE A 172 0.75 -1.45 3.82
CA ILE A 172 0.68 -0.25 2.99
C ILE A 172 -0.13 0.86 3.71
N ALA A 173 -1.36 0.54 4.14
CA ALA A 173 -2.25 1.53 4.73
C ALA A 173 -1.76 2.06 6.09
N CYS A 174 -1.26 1.17 6.95
CA CYS A 174 -0.99 1.50 8.35
C CYS A 174 0.45 1.84 8.67
N ILE A 175 1.42 1.29 7.92
CA ILE A 175 2.84 1.51 8.18
C ILE A 175 3.40 2.48 7.13
N ILE A 176 3.24 2.17 5.85
CA ILE A 176 3.80 3.01 4.78
C ILE A 176 3.11 4.38 4.74
N GLN A 177 1.79 4.41 4.54
CA GLN A 177 1.05 5.66 4.36
C GLN A 177 0.84 6.41 5.67
N LYS A 178 0.40 5.73 6.73
CA LYS A 178 0.04 6.38 8.00
C LYS A 178 1.24 6.72 8.89
N LYS A 179 2.35 5.98 8.79
CA LYS A 179 3.59 6.25 9.57
C LYS A 179 4.72 6.83 8.71
N ASN A 180 4.48 7.06 7.42
CA ASN A 180 5.45 7.60 6.47
C ASN A 180 6.73 6.74 6.34
N CYS A 181 6.61 5.42 6.53
CA CYS A 181 7.72 4.47 6.37
C CYS A 181 7.81 3.99 4.90
N TYR A 182 8.07 4.92 3.98
CA TYR A 182 8.09 4.66 2.54
C TYR A 182 9.31 3.84 2.07
N GLU A 183 10.33 3.71 2.91
CA GLU A 183 11.50 2.84 2.68
C GLU A 183 11.08 1.38 2.54
N LEU A 184 9.97 0.97 3.17
CA LEU A 184 9.44 -0.39 3.05
C LEU A 184 8.94 -0.73 1.64
N LEU A 185 8.70 0.26 0.77
CA LEU A 185 8.29 0.02 -0.60
C LEU A 185 9.37 -0.72 -1.42
N TYR A 186 10.65 -0.53 -1.09
CA TYR A 186 11.75 -1.30 -1.68
C TYR A 186 11.73 -2.78 -1.27
N PHE A 187 11.02 -3.12 -0.19
CA PHE A 187 11.05 -4.44 0.42
C PHE A 187 9.64 -5.03 0.60
N MET A 188 8.70 -4.71 -0.30
CA MET A 188 7.30 -5.16 -0.22
C MET A 188 7.10 -6.67 -0.13
N ALA A 189 8.11 -7.48 -0.46
CA ALA A 189 8.07 -8.91 -0.24
C ALA A 189 8.24 -9.30 1.24
N LEU A 190 8.94 -8.52 2.07
CA LEU A 190 9.18 -8.89 3.48
C LEU A 190 7.91 -8.96 4.33
N PRO A 191 6.98 -7.99 4.27
CA PRO A 191 5.78 -8.01 5.12
C PRO A 191 4.80 -9.13 4.81
N ILE A 192 5.00 -9.91 3.74
CA ILE A 192 4.11 -11.01 3.37
C ILE A 192 4.70 -12.39 3.64
N HIS A 193 5.89 -12.45 4.27
CA HIS A 193 6.53 -13.72 4.62
C HIS A 193 6.68 -13.86 6.13
N GLY A 194 6.47 -15.08 6.62
CA GLY A 194 6.79 -15.47 7.99
C GLY A 194 5.59 -15.57 8.91
N GLU A 195 5.88 -15.48 10.21
CA GLU A 195 4.93 -15.83 11.27
C GLU A 195 4.15 -14.62 11.79
N TYR A 196 2.83 -14.75 11.84
CA TYR A 196 1.94 -13.70 12.32
C TYR A 196 0.93 -14.25 13.33
N ALA A 197 0.73 -13.50 14.41
CA ALA A 197 -0.49 -13.59 15.21
C ALA A 197 -1.61 -12.88 14.44
N ILE A 198 -2.72 -13.58 14.20
CA ILE A 198 -3.90 -13.01 13.54
C ILE A 198 -5.10 -13.02 14.46
N HIS A 199 -5.93 -12.00 14.35
CA HIS A 199 -7.20 -11.91 15.04
C HIS A 199 -8.32 -11.65 14.02
N TYR A 200 -9.31 -12.52 13.98
CA TYR A 200 -10.40 -12.45 13.02
C TYR A 200 -11.71 -12.95 13.64
N HIS A 201 -12.82 -12.64 12.99
CA HIS A 201 -14.14 -13.06 13.46
C HIS A 201 -15.07 -13.40 12.29
N TYR A 202 -16.02 -14.28 12.54
CA TYR A 202 -17.15 -14.54 11.65
C TYR A 202 -18.35 -13.72 12.11
N LYS A 203 -19.02 -13.02 11.19
CA LYS A 203 -20.40 -12.57 11.44
C LYS A 203 -21.34 -13.68 11.01
N ASN A 204 -22.50 -13.79 11.67
CA ASN A 204 -23.49 -14.88 11.53
C ASN A 204 -24.04 -15.13 10.10
N THR A 205 -23.56 -14.38 9.10
CA THR A 205 -23.99 -14.42 7.70
C THR A 205 -22.82 -14.33 6.71
N ASP A 206 -21.59 -14.14 7.19
CA ASP A 206 -20.46 -13.85 6.30
C ASP A 206 -19.86 -15.15 5.77
N LEU A 207 -19.65 -15.19 4.45
CA LEU A 207 -18.98 -16.30 3.76
C LEU A 207 -17.49 -16.37 4.09
N PHE A 208 -16.91 -15.25 4.54
CA PHE A 208 -15.49 -15.10 4.83
C PHE A 208 -15.30 -14.40 6.18
N PRO A 209 -14.31 -14.82 6.99
CA PRO A 209 -13.95 -14.12 8.20
C PRO A 209 -13.46 -12.70 7.90
N THR A 210 -13.78 -11.76 8.79
CA THR A 210 -13.19 -10.41 8.76
C THR A 210 -11.91 -10.41 9.59
N LEU A 211 -10.78 -10.11 8.97
CA LEU A 211 -9.50 -9.93 9.64
C LEU A 211 -9.45 -8.58 10.35
N ILE A 212 -9.33 -8.59 11.67
CA ILE A 212 -9.32 -7.39 12.51
C ILE A 212 -7.90 -6.90 12.72
N ALA A 213 -6.99 -7.82 13.06
CA ALA A 213 -5.62 -7.48 13.40
C ALA A 213 -4.64 -8.57 12.98
N THR A 214 -3.39 -8.14 12.84
CA THR A 214 -2.22 -8.98 12.54
C THR A 214 -1.02 -8.38 13.27
N SER A 215 -0.14 -9.20 13.80
CA SER A 215 1.14 -8.77 14.37
C SER A 215 2.19 -9.77 13.93
N GLN A 216 3.30 -9.26 13.39
CA GLN A 216 4.47 -10.08 13.07
C GLN A 216 5.22 -10.39 14.37
N PHE A 217 5.78 -11.58 14.47
CA PHE A 217 6.70 -11.97 15.54
C PHE A 217 8.16 -11.66 15.17
#